data_AF-A0A1C7NPB2-F1
#
_entry.id   AF-A0A1C7NPB2-F1
#
_cell.length_a   1.000
_cell.length_b   1.000
_cell.length_c   1.000
_cell.angle_alpha   90.00
_cell.angle_beta   90.00
_cell.angle_gamma   90.00
#
_symmetry.space_group_name_H-M   'P 1'
#
loop_
_entity.id
_entity.type
_entity.pdbx_description
1 polymer ?
#
loop_
_entity_poly.entity_id
_entity_poly.type
_entity_poly.pdbx_seq_one_letter_code
_entity_poly.pdbx_strand_id
1 'polypeptide(L)'
;MAFETNIPDSILEKGVFVQRLAPIGESLIGSFFVGIIPLLIVLIMLGVFRLPAYLSAFSGLVVCIFVAIFGWHMPAVQAFEAIGNGIVYANWPIMWIVFNSMFLYNVTVRSGVFDLFRKWMLLCTPPDLRVILVIIGFCFGALLEGVAGFGVPGAICSSMMVSVGFDPVDALVYTLIFDTTPVAFGSLGTPVTTLASLTGLSSMSLSAMMGRQLPFISLFLPAYALYFYAGLQAGLKECWPIAVVAGVSFASVQCLVSNLVGPELPDLAAGLLSLMSVIGFVQYWKPPYREEFKANLDHLGTGNTNQYVQSGTYSSTSIHKDISQQQQQPISALSPKEIMIAWSPWIIIVLVVIIWSFAQVSRVGQVGVKWPYLHQQIWLTLYGKKYDAIWMFQPFATGTAILVACILFSILVVFIYGFNARVFSNALWDTVLQLHKAFFTVSLIMAFAYLFNYSGIVYTIGYQLSFVGRAFPFLSAWLGWVACFLSGSDTSANTLFGNLQVVAAKEIGLSAVLMASTNSSGAVTSKMISPQNLIMGVSTIGLQGQEGRILRRTILHSIFMCCVMGIMACIQQYAFPGMIPS
;
A
#
# COMPACT_ATOMS: atom_id res chain seq x y z
N MET A 1 -19.24 -35.09 12.09
CA MET A 1 -18.39 -36.22 12.55
C MET A 1 -17.20 -36.55 11.65
N ALA A 2 -17.21 -36.24 10.34
CA ALA A 2 -16.07 -36.54 9.44
C ALA A 2 -14.85 -35.60 9.55
N PHE A 3 -14.87 -34.61 10.46
CA PHE A 3 -13.90 -33.50 10.47
C PHE A 3 -12.70 -33.68 11.42
N GLU A 4 -12.73 -34.67 12.32
CA GLU A 4 -11.71 -34.86 13.37
C GLU A 4 -10.96 -36.21 13.30
N THR A 5 -11.28 -37.08 12.33
CA THR A 5 -10.86 -38.49 12.33
C THR A 5 -9.41 -38.76 11.91
N ASN A 6 -8.62 -37.71 11.60
CA ASN A 6 -7.23 -37.85 11.13
C ASN A 6 -6.18 -37.27 12.11
N ILE A 7 -6.55 -37.02 13.37
CA ILE A 7 -5.58 -36.53 14.37
C ILE A 7 -4.84 -37.76 14.93
N PRO A 8 -3.49 -37.86 14.78
CA PRO A 8 -2.75 -38.99 15.34
C PRO A 8 -2.83 -39.00 16.87
N ASP A 9 -3.02 -40.18 17.49
CA ASP A 9 -3.09 -40.32 18.95
C ASP A 9 -1.87 -39.70 19.66
N SER A 10 -0.70 -39.81 19.05
CA SER A 10 0.55 -39.20 19.53
C SER A 10 0.52 -37.65 19.66
N ILE A 11 -0.40 -36.97 18.98
CA ILE A 11 -0.61 -35.51 19.08
C ILE A 11 -1.49 -35.19 20.29
N LEU A 12 -2.55 -36.00 20.49
CA LEU A 12 -3.46 -35.86 21.63
C LEU A 12 -2.74 -36.16 22.95
N GLU A 13 -1.91 -37.20 22.98
CA GLU A 13 -1.10 -37.56 24.16
C GLU A 13 -0.05 -36.52 24.54
N LYS A 14 0.47 -35.75 23.57
CA LYS A 14 1.51 -34.74 23.80
C LYS A 14 0.97 -33.38 24.23
N GLY A 15 -0.36 -33.23 24.38
CA GLY A 15 -0.97 -31.96 24.80
C GLY A 15 -0.80 -30.82 23.79
N VAL A 16 -0.59 -31.16 22.51
CA VAL A 16 -0.48 -30.20 21.40
C VAL A 16 -1.87 -29.62 21.14
N PHE A 17 -1.97 -28.30 20.98
CA PHE A 17 -3.25 -27.66 20.68
C PHE A 17 -3.72 -28.04 19.27
N VAL A 18 -4.97 -28.47 19.12
CA VAL A 18 -5.55 -28.88 17.84
C VAL A 18 -6.50 -27.80 17.32
N GLN A 19 -6.25 -27.32 16.10
CA GLN A 19 -7.13 -26.36 15.43
C GLN A 19 -8.40 -27.05 14.91
N ARG A 20 -9.44 -27.11 15.74
CA ARG A 20 -10.73 -27.66 15.32
C ARG A 20 -11.41 -26.73 14.32
N LEU A 21 -12.03 -27.31 13.29
CA LEU A 21 -12.79 -26.56 12.27
C LEU A 21 -14.22 -26.23 12.70
N ALA A 22 -14.78 -26.97 13.67
CA ALA A 22 -16.15 -26.76 14.15
C ALA A 22 -16.24 -26.81 15.69
N PRO A 23 -15.47 -26.00 16.44
CA PRO A 23 -15.45 -26.08 17.90
C PRO A 23 -16.74 -25.57 18.56
N ILE A 24 -17.54 -24.75 17.87
CA ILE A 24 -18.77 -24.18 18.43
C ILE A 24 -19.94 -25.12 18.13
N GLY A 25 -20.36 -25.87 19.15
CA GLY A 25 -21.52 -26.76 19.09
C GLY A 25 -21.42 -27.82 17.98
N GLU A 26 -20.19 -28.21 17.61
CA GLU A 26 -19.89 -29.12 16.49
C GLU A 26 -20.46 -28.67 15.13
N SER A 27 -20.83 -27.39 15.02
CA SER A 27 -21.41 -26.80 13.82
C SER A 27 -20.38 -25.94 13.12
N LEU A 28 -20.06 -26.29 11.88
CA LEU A 28 -19.18 -25.48 11.03
C LEU A 28 -19.77 -24.09 10.80
N ILE A 29 -21.08 -24.01 10.53
CA ILE A 29 -21.79 -22.74 10.31
C ILE A 29 -21.80 -21.90 11.59
N GLY A 30 -22.08 -22.53 12.75
CA GLY A 30 -22.03 -21.85 14.04
C GLY A 30 -20.62 -21.31 14.33
N SER A 31 -19.60 -22.12 14.07
CA SER A 31 -18.20 -21.73 14.21
C SER A 31 -17.82 -20.62 13.23
N PHE A 32 -18.28 -20.64 11.98
CA PHE A 32 -18.10 -19.55 11.03
C PHE A 32 -18.63 -18.23 11.58
N PHE A 33 -19.88 -18.19 12.06
CA PHE A 33 -20.48 -16.94 12.56
C PHE A 33 -19.79 -16.41 13.80
N VAL A 34 -19.38 -17.28 14.73
CA VAL A 34 -18.59 -16.86 15.90
C VAL A 34 -17.19 -16.40 15.50
N GLY A 35 -16.56 -17.12 14.56
CA GLY A 35 -15.21 -16.84 14.07
C GLY A 35 -15.11 -15.49 13.34
N ILE A 36 -16.15 -15.05 12.64
CA ILE A 36 -16.15 -13.73 11.97
C ILE A 36 -16.40 -12.57 12.94
N ILE A 37 -16.84 -12.79 14.19
CA ILE A 37 -17.15 -11.69 15.14
C ILE A 37 -15.97 -10.73 15.33
N PRO A 38 -14.74 -11.19 15.63
CA PRO A 38 -13.61 -10.30 15.82
C PRO A 38 -13.33 -9.42 14.58
N LEU A 39 -13.44 -10.02 13.39
CA LEU A 39 -13.30 -9.32 12.11
C LEU A 39 -14.42 -8.29 11.91
N LEU A 40 -15.68 -8.68 12.11
CA LEU A 40 -16.83 -7.78 12.00
C LEU A 40 -16.69 -6.58 12.94
N ILE A 41 -16.17 -6.79 14.16
CA ILE A 41 -15.90 -5.68 15.08
C ILE A 41 -14.87 -4.72 14.50
N VAL A 42 -13.75 -5.22 13.97
CA VAL A 42 -12.74 -4.36 13.31
C VAL A 42 -13.39 -3.56 12.18
N LEU A 43 -14.14 -4.23 11.31
CA LEU A 43 -14.79 -3.65 10.13
C LEU A 43 -15.88 -2.63 10.50
N ILE A 44 -16.72 -2.93 11.50
CA ILE A 44 -17.79 -2.04 11.97
C ILE A 44 -17.21 -0.82 12.70
N MET A 45 -16.19 -1.01 13.54
CA MET A 45 -15.52 0.10 14.22
C MET A 45 -14.86 1.06 13.24
N LEU A 46 -14.22 0.52 12.18
CA LEU A 46 -13.64 1.30 11.10
C LEU A 46 -14.68 2.00 10.21
N GLY A 47 -15.68 1.27 9.72
CA GLY A 47 -16.62 1.79 8.72
C GLY A 47 -17.78 2.59 9.30
N VAL A 48 -18.45 2.01 10.30
CA VAL A 48 -19.71 2.55 10.85
C VAL A 48 -19.39 3.59 11.91
N PHE A 49 -18.60 3.23 12.93
CA PHE A 49 -18.24 4.15 14.01
C PHE A 49 -17.11 5.11 13.64
N ARG A 50 -16.41 4.86 12.52
CA ARG A 50 -15.31 5.71 12.02
C ARG A 50 -14.22 5.93 13.07
N LEU A 51 -13.97 4.92 13.91
CA LEU A 51 -12.92 4.98 14.91
C LEU A 51 -11.53 4.84 14.25
N PRO A 52 -10.49 5.46 14.86
CA PRO A 52 -9.12 5.27 14.43
C PRO A 52 -8.73 3.79 14.33
N ALA A 53 -7.92 3.45 13.32
CA ALA A 53 -7.56 2.07 13.00
C ALA A 53 -6.94 1.30 14.19
N TYR A 54 -6.14 1.96 15.05
CA TYR A 54 -5.59 1.31 16.23
C TYR A 54 -6.66 0.91 17.26
N LEU A 55 -7.73 1.69 17.44
CA LEU A 55 -8.83 1.33 18.37
C LEU A 55 -9.64 0.18 17.82
N SER A 56 -9.91 0.18 16.52
CA SER A 56 -10.61 -0.90 15.84
C SER A 56 -9.82 -2.20 15.91
N ALA A 57 -8.52 -2.16 15.61
CA ALA A 57 -7.61 -3.30 15.71
C ALA A 57 -7.48 -3.81 17.15
N PHE A 58 -7.37 -2.91 18.14
CA PHE A 58 -7.35 -3.27 19.55
C PHE A 58 -8.63 -3.99 19.98
N SER A 59 -9.79 -3.44 19.63
CA SER A 59 -11.09 -4.02 19.96
C SER A 59 -11.26 -5.41 19.33
N GLY A 60 -10.86 -5.54 18.06
CA GLY A 60 -10.83 -6.84 17.35
C GLY A 60 -9.90 -7.84 18.01
N LEU A 61 -8.69 -7.42 18.40
CA LEU A 61 -7.72 -8.26 19.12
C LEU A 61 -8.28 -8.76 20.45
N VAL A 62 -8.85 -7.87 21.26
CA VAL A 62 -9.47 -8.24 22.54
C VAL A 62 -10.54 -9.30 22.33
N VAL A 63 -11.45 -9.08 21.38
CA VAL A 63 -12.52 -10.05 21.10
C VAL A 63 -11.95 -11.36 20.53
N CYS A 64 -10.92 -11.28 19.69
CA CYS A 64 -10.23 -12.45 19.16
C CYS A 64 -9.57 -13.28 20.27
N ILE A 65 -9.02 -12.65 21.32
CA ILE A 65 -8.47 -13.35 22.50
C ILE A 65 -9.59 -14.16 23.18
N PHE A 66 -10.75 -13.53 23.42
CA PHE A 66 -11.89 -14.23 24.02
C PHE A 66 -12.37 -15.40 23.14
N VAL A 67 -12.55 -15.17 21.83
CA VAL A 67 -13.01 -16.22 20.91
C VAL A 67 -11.97 -17.34 20.77
N ALA A 68 -10.67 -17.02 20.74
CA ALA A 68 -9.61 -18.02 20.63
C ALA A 68 -9.53 -18.91 21.89
N ILE A 69 -9.55 -18.30 23.08
CA ILE A 69 -9.39 -19.04 24.34
C ILE A 69 -10.67 -19.79 24.72
N PHE A 70 -11.84 -19.14 24.65
CA PHE A 70 -13.09 -19.75 25.12
C PHE A 70 -13.88 -20.46 24.02
N GLY A 71 -13.78 -20.00 22.77
CA GLY A 71 -14.44 -20.64 21.64
C GLY A 71 -13.60 -21.76 21.04
N TRP A 72 -12.36 -21.46 20.65
CA TRP A 72 -11.44 -22.43 20.04
C TRP A 72 -10.64 -23.24 21.05
N HIS A 73 -10.78 -22.97 22.35
CA HIS A 73 -10.07 -23.68 23.42
C HIS A 73 -8.54 -23.62 23.28
N MET A 74 -8.02 -22.54 22.69
CA MET A 74 -6.58 -22.31 22.57
C MET A 74 -5.98 -22.03 23.96
N PRO A 75 -4.90 -22.73 24.36
CA PRO A 75 -4.21 -22.42 25.61
C PRO A 75 -3.76 -20.96 25.65
N ALA A 76 -4.02 -20.27 26.76
CA ALA A 76 -3.76 -18.83 26.89
C ALA A 76 -2.29 -18.47 26.61
N VAL A 77 -1.34 -19.30 27.05
CA VAL A 77 0.09 -19.10 26.78
C VAL A 77 0.35 -19.03 25.27
N GLN A 78 -0.17 -19.99 24.50
CA GLN A 78 0.01 -20.02 23.05
C GLN A 78 -0.68 -18.83 22.37
N ALA A 79 -1.85 -18.40 22.88
CA ALA A 79 -2.56 -17.23 22.37
C ALA A 79 -1.71 -15.95 22.51
N PHE A 80 -1.14 -15.70 23.69
CA PHE A 80 -0.27 -14.54 23.91
C PHE A 80 1.08 -14.65 23.20
N GLU A 81 1.62 -15.86 23.01
CA GLU A 81 2.83 -16.07 22.21
C GLU A 81 2.59 -15.83 20.72
N ALA A 82 1.41 -16.19 20.20
CA ALA A 82 0.99 -15.85 18.84
C ALA A 82 0.89 -14.32 18.65
N ILE A 83 0.31 -13.61 19.63
CA ILE A 83 0.28 -12.14 19.66
C ILE A 83 1.70 -11.58 19.64
N GLY A 84 2.58 -12.04 20.53
CA GLY A 84 3.96 -11.58 20.64
C GLY A 84 4.75 -11.77 19.33
N ASN A 85 4.58 -12.94 18.70
CA ASN A 85 5.18 -13.23 17.39
C ASN A 85 4.70 -12.25 16.32
N GLY A 86 3.38 -11.98 16.27
CA GLY A 86 2.80 -11.00 15.37
C GLY A 86 3.35 -9.58 15.58
N ILE A 87 3.51 -9.14 16.83
CA ILE A 87 4.08 -7.81 17.16
C ILE A 87 5.55 -7.72 16.73
N VAL A 88 6.36 -8.74 16.98
CA VAL A 88 7.77 -8.75 16.56
C VAL A 88 7.88 -8.72 15.04
N TYR A 89 7.02 -9.48 14.35
CA TYR A 89 6.94 -9.44 12.89
C TYR A 89 6.48 -8.07 12.36
N ALA A 90 5.53 -7.40 13.01
CA ALA A 90 5.15 -6.05 12.62
C ALA A 90 6.33 -5.08 12.67
N ASN A 91 7.09 -5.11 13.76
CA ASN A 91 8.08 -4.06 14.02
C ASN A 91 9.38 -4.26 13.24
N TRP A 92 9.86 -5.50 13.09
CA TRP A 92 11.15 -5.74 12.45
C TRP A 92 11.07 -5.75 10.92
N PRO A 93 10.44 -6.69 10.21
CA PRO A 93 10.44 -6.65 8.75
C PRO A 93 9.56 -5.54 8.15
N ILE A 94 8.39 -5.23 8.73
CA ILE A 94 7.45 -4.27 8.11
C ILE A 94 7.80 -2.83 8.49
N MET A 95 7.72 -2.49 9.79
CA MET A 95 7.89 -1.10 10.21
C MET A 95 9.32 -0.57 10.05
N TRP A 96 10.33 -1.44 10.00
CA TRP A 96 11.70 -1.03 9.67
C TRP A 96 11.83 -0.50 8.23
N ILE A 97 11.09 -1.07 7.28
CA ILE A 97 11.03 -0.55 5.89
C ILE A 97 10.36 0.82 5.88
N VAL A 98 9.19 0.93 6.51
CA VAL A 98 8.41 2.17 6.58
C VAL A 98 9.17 3.29 7.30
N PHE A 99 9.85 2.97 8.39
CA PHE A 99 10.63 3.94 9.16
C PHE A 99 11.78 4.53 8.33
N ASN A 100 12.60 3.67 7.71
CA ASN A 100 13.76 4.15 6.96
C ASN A 100 13.38 4.85 5.65
N SER A 101 12.30 4.43 4.99
CA SER A 101 11.78 5.11 3.79
C SER A 101 11.21 6.50 4.13
N MET A 102 10.42 6.62 5.19
CA MET A 102 9.90 7.91 5.63
C MET A 102 11.00 8.81 6.18
N PHE A 103 12.04 8.24 6.80
CA PHE A 103 13.23 9.00 7.19
C PHE A 103 13.96 9.59 5.97
N LEU A 104 14.22 8.79 4.93
CA LEU A 104 14.80 9.27 3.67
C LEU A 104 13.95 10.39 3.05
N TYR A 105 12.62 10.21 3.02
CA TYR A 105 11.69 11.22 2.55
C TYR A 105 11.79 12.52 3.37
N ASN A 106 11.73 12.44 4.69
CA ASN A 106 11.82 13.62 5.56
C ASN A 106 13.18 14.32 5.46
N VAL A 107 14.28 13.58 5.28
CA VAL A 107 15.60 14.18 4.99
C VAL A 107 15.57 14.93 3.66
N THR A 108 14.94 14.36 2.63
CA THR A 108 14.79 14.99 1.30
C THR A 108 13.97 16.28 1.35
N VAL A 109 12.90 16.30 2.15
CA VAL A 109 12.07 17.50 2.37
C VAL A 109 12.83 18.55 3.19
N ARG A 110 13.38 18.17 4.35
CA ARG A 110 14.07 19.11 5.26
C ARG A 110 15.36 19.70 4.67
N SER A 111 16.01 18.98 3.75
CA SER A 111 17.19 19.49 3.02
C SER A 111 16.84 20.43 1.86
N GLY A 112 15.56 20.57 1.50
CA GLY A 112 15.11 21.37 0.34
C GLY A 112 15.33 20.69 -1.02
N VAL A 113 15.89 19.48 -1.04
CA VAL A 113 16.11 18.70 -2.28
C VAL A 113 14.77 18.35 -2.95
N PHE A 114 13.72 18.10 -2.16
CA PHE A 114 12.38 17.87 -2.68
C PHE A 114 11.84 19.08 -3.46
N ASP A 115 12.11 20.30 -3.00
CA ASP A 115 11.67 21.52 -3.68
C ASP A 115 12.36 21.69 -5.04
N LEU A 116 13.64 21.33 -5.14
CA LEU A 116 14.36 21.28 -6.42
C LEU A 116 13.73 20.27 -7.37
N PHE A 117 13.35 19.08 -6.87
CA PHE A 117 12.67 18.06 -7.66
C PHE A 117 11.32 18.54 -8.18
N ARG A 118 10.51 19.14 -7.32
CA ARG A 118 9.22 19.76 -7.69
C ARG A 118 9.40 20.85 -8.75
N LYS A 119 10.36 21.75 -8.54
CA LYS A 119 10.65 22.85 -9.47
C LYS A 119 11.11 22.32 -10.84
N TRP A 120 11.98 21.32 -10.85
CA TRP A 120 12.44 20.66 -12.08
C TRP A 120 11.26 20.06 -12.86
N MET A 121 10.39 19.30 -12.18
CA MET A 121 9.25 18.65 -12.81
C MET A 121 8.34 19.66 -13.51
N LEU A 122 8.04 20.78 -12.85
CA LEU A 122 7.15 21.81 -13.38
C LEU A 122 7.80 22.62 -14.51
N LEU A 123 9.10 22.91 -14.41
CA LEU A 123 9.85 23.59 -15.48
C LEU A 123 9.96 22.75 -16.76
N CYS A 124 10.05 21.43 -16.63
CA CYS A 124 10.12 20.52 -17.76
C CYS A 124 8.74 20.08 -18.27
N THR A 125 7.64 20.58 -17.71
CA THR A 125 6.29 20.19 -18.10
C THR A 125 5.61 21.31 -18.91
N PRO A 126 4.98 21.02 -20.06
CA PRO A 126 4.22 22.04 -20.78
C PRO A 126 3.03 22.52 -19.91
N PRO A 127 2.61 23.79 -20.05
CA PRO A 127 1.54 24.38 -19.24
C PRO A 127 0.14 23.92 -19.69
N ASP A 128 -0.10 22.60 -19.66
CA ASP A 128 -1.37 21.96 -20.00
C ASP A 128 -1.83 21.06 -18.84
N LEU A 129 -3.02 21.31 -18.30
CA LEU A 129 -3.59 20.59 -17.16
C LEU A 129 -3.75 19.09 -17.46
N ARG A 130 -4.06 18.69 -18.70
CA ARG A 130 -4.19 17.25 -19.05
C ARG A 130 -2.85 16.54 -18.98
N VAL A 131 -1.76 17.22 -19.34
CA VAL A 131 -0.40 16.68 -19.22
C VAL A 131 0.04 16.61 -17.77
N ILE A 132 -0.21 17.68 -17.00
CA ILE A 132 0.09 17.76 -15.57
C ILE A 132 -0.67 16.69 -14.79
N LEU A 133 -1.92 16.41 -15.16
CA LEU A 133 -2.74 15.35 -14.57
C LEU A 133 -2.01 14.01 -14.59
N VAL A 134 -1.44 13.64 -15.74
CA VAL A 134 -0.70 12.38 -15.90
C VAL A 134 0.65 12.43 -15.19
N ILE A 135 1.39 13.53 -15.31
CA ILE A 135 2.72 13.66 -14.69
C ILE A 135 2.64 13.65 -13.16
N ILE A 136 1.79 14.51 -12.58
CA ILE A 136 1.69 14.67 -11.12
C ILE A 136 0.80 13.59 -10.52
N GLY A 137 -0.40 13.40 -11.07
CA GLY A 137 -1.39 12.47 -10.51
C GLY A 137 -0.98 11.01 -10.67
N PHE A 138 -0.52 10.61 -11.85
CA PHE A 138 -0.18 9.21 -12.13
C PHE A 138 1.29 8.88 -11.86
N CYS A 139 2.24 9.49 -12.59
CA CYS A 139 3.64 9.09 -12.52
C CYS A 139 4.29 9.45 -11.17
N PHE A 140 4.18 10.73 -10.77
CA PHE A 140 4.74 11.21 -9.51
C PHE A 140 3.95 10.72 -8.30
N GLY A 141 2.61 10.63 -8.40
CA GLY A 141 1.79 10.00 -7.36
C GLY A 141 2.22 8.57 -7.06
N ALA A 142 2.44 7.76 -8.09
CA ALA A 142 2.93 6.39 -7.92
C ALA A 142 4.34 6.32 -7.33
N LEU A 143 5.23 7.25 -7.70
CA LEU A 143 6.55 7.36 -7.06
C LEU A 143 6.42 7.61 -5.56
N LEU A 144 5.54 8.52 -5.14
CA LEU A 144 5.30 8.83 -3.73
C LEU A 144 4.66 7.66 -2.98
N GLU A 145 3.74 6.90 -3.60
CA GLU A 145 3.12 5.73 -2.98
C GLU A 145 4.15 4.61 -2.78
N GLY A 146 5.01 4.40 -3.79
CA GLY A 146 6.10 3.43 -3.73
C GLY A 146 7.08 3.68 -2.59
N VAL A 147 7.38 4.94 -2.27
CA VAL A 147 8.31 5.30 -1.18
C VAL A 147 7.61 5.46 0.16
N ALA A 148 6.70 6.44 0.26
CA ALA A 148 6.12 6.85 1.52
C ALA A 148 4.89 6.02 1.85
N GLY A 149 3.98 5.85 0.88
CA GLY A 149 2.69 5.20 1.08
C GLY A 149 1.76 5.99 2.02
N PHE A 150 0.84 5.28 2.68
CA PHE A 150 -0.09 5.83 3.70
C PHE A 150 -0.92 7.03 3.22
N GLY A 151 -1.13 7.14 1.90
CA GLY A 151 -1.93 8.15 1.22
C GLY A 151 -1.23 9.50 1.02
N VAL A 152 0.06 9.60 1.34
CA VAL A 152 0.91 10.78 1.04
C VAL A 152 0.75 11.29 -0.39
N PRO A 153 0.62 10.43 -1.44
CA PRO A 153 0.31 10.89 -2.80
C PRO A 153 -0.96 11.73 -2.88
N GLY A 154 -2.04 11.27 -2.23
CA GLY A 154 -3.33 11.96 -2.16
C GLY A 154 -3.21 13.38 -1.64
N ALA A 155 -2.42 13.60 -0.58
CA ALA A 155 -2.17 14.92 -0.01
C ALA A 155 -1.29 15.82 -0.89
N ILE A 156 -0.15 15.30 -1.34
CA ILE A 156 0.88 16.10 -1.99
C ILE A 156 0.53 16.37 -3.45
N CYS A 157 0.12 15.35 -4.21
CA CYS A 157 -0.18 15.51 -5.63
C CYS A 157 -1.41 16.38 -5.83
N SER A 158 -2.47 16.21 -5.02
CA SER A 158 -3.67 17.05 -5.13
C SER A 158 -3.37 18.52 -4.82
N SER A 159 -2.61 18.82 -3.75
CA SER A 159 -2.22 20.20 -3.43
C SER A 159 -1.31 20.82 -4.49
N MET A 160 -0.40 20.04 -5.09
CA MET A 160 0.43 20.48 -6.21
C MET A 160 -0.37 20.72 -7.49
N MET A 161 -1.42 19.93 -7.75
CA MET A 161 -2.32 20.16 -8.88
C MET A 161 -3.18 21.41 -8.66
N VAL A 162 -3.69 21.63 -7.45
CA VAL A 162 -4.44 22.85 -7.12
C VAL A 162 -3.59 24.10 -7.33
N SER A 163 -2.30 24.07 -6.95
CA SER A 163 -1.42 25.23 -7.09
C SER A 163 -1.14 25.65 -8.54
N VAL A 164 -1.38 24.75 -9.51
CA VAL A 164 -1.20 25.02 -10.95
C VAL A 164 -2.52 25.22 -11.71
N GLY A 165 -3.65 25.30 -10.99
CA GLY A 165 -4.95 25.73 -11.54
C GLY A 165 -6.05 24.67 -11.63
N PHE A 166 -5.88 23.48 -11.05
CA PHE A 166 -6.98 22.51 -10.98
C PHE A 166 -8.06 22.93 -9.99
N ASP A 167 -9.32 22.57 -10.29
CA ASP A 167 -10.36 22.54 -9.26
C ASP A 167 -9.96 21.57 -8.13
N PRO A 168 -10.07 21.95 -6.85
CA PRO A 168 -9.66 21.11 -5.73
C PRO A 168 -10.33 19.73 -5.70
N VAL A 169 -11.61 19.64 -6.08
CA VAL A 169 -12.33 18.36 -6.11
C VAL A 169 -11.74 17.48 -7.20
N ASP A 170 -11.51 18.02 -8.39
CA ASP A 170 -10.91 17.26 -9.51
C ASP A 170 -9.49 16.81 -9.16
N ALA A 171 -8.65 17.71 -8.65
CA ALA A 171 -7.28 17.39 -8.25
C ALA A 171 -7.22 16.18 -7.32
N LEU A 172 -8.07 16.13 -6.29
CA LEU A 172 -8.11 15.02 -5.36
C LEU A 172 -8.76 13.76 -5.96
N VAL A 173 -9.88 13.88 -6.68
CA VAL A 173 -10.56 12.73 -7.30
C VAL A 173 -9.61 11.98 -8.23
N TYR A 174 -8.92 12.65 -9.14
CA TYR A 174 -8.04 11.96 -10.08
C TYR A 174 -6.76 11.46 -9.43
N THR A 175 -6.21 12.18 -8.44
CA THR A 175 -5.08 11.66 -7.65
C THR A 175 -5.46 10.35 -6.97
N LEU A 176 -6.65 10.27 -6.36
CA LEU A 176 -7.15 9.05 -5.71
C LEU A 176 -7.42 7.94 -6.73
N ILE A 177 -7.96 8.26 -7.90
CA ILE A 177 -8.15 7.26 -8.97
C ILE A 177 -6.79 6.70 -9.42
N PHE A 178 -5.77 7.54 -9.58
CA PHE A 178 -4.43 7.07 -9.97
C PHE A 178 -3.73 6.25 -8.88
N ASP A 179 -4.03 6.53 -7.61
CA ASP A 179 -3.53 5.78 -6.46
C ASP A 179 -4.06 4.32 -6.42
N THR A 180 -4.83 3.84 -7.40
CA THR A 180 -5.24 2.42 -7.48
C THR A 180 -4.36 1.53 -8.35
N THR A 181 -3.19 2.01 -8.73
CA THR A 181 -2.19 1.21 -9.44
C THR A 181 -0.99 0.85 -8.56
N PRO A 182 -0.44 1.78 -7.75
CA PRO A 182 0.84 1.59 -7.07
C PRO A 182 0.76 1.13 -5.61
N VAL A 183 -0.42 0.78 -5.10
CA VAL A 183 -0.58 0.53 -3.66
C VAL A 183 -0.08 -0.85 -3.28
N ALA A 184 -0.27 -1.83 -4.17
CA ALA A 184 0.03 -3.22 -3.90
C ALA A 184 1.53 -3.43 -3.61
N PHE A 185 2.40 -2.62 -4.22
CA PHE A 185 3.83 -2.56 -3.91
C PHE A 185 4.24 -1.27 -3.17
N GLY A 186 3.26 -0.54 -2.63
CA GLY A 186 3.44 0.68 -1.87
C GLY A 186 4.24 0.48 -0.57
N SER A 187 4.83 1.57 -0.08
CA SER A 187 5.79 1.55 1.04
C SER A 187 6.86 0.46 0.86
N LEU A 188 7.40 0.35 -0.36
CA LEU A 188 8.42 -0.62 -0.76
C LEU A 188 8.02 -2.08 -0.50
N GLY A 189 6.83 -2.47 -0.95
CA GLY A 189 6.38 -3.87 -0.96
C GLY A 189 5.85 -4.41 0.36
N THR A 190 5.53 -3.54 1.33
CA THR A 190 4.99 -3.97 2.63
C THR A 190 3.69 -4.80 2.51
N PRO A 191 2.74 -4.53 1.60
CA PRO A 191 1.54 -5.36 1.49
C PRO A 191 1.84 -6.80 1.04
N VAL A 192 2.76 -6.97 0.09
CA VAL A 192 3.12 -8.30 -0.45
C VAL A 192 3.93 -9.11 0.57
N THR A 193 4.91 -8.47 1.22
CA THR A 193 5.74 -9.14 2.23
C THR A 193 4.92 -9.57 3.45
N THR A 194 3.95 -8.75 3.85
CA THR A 194 2.98 -9.10 4.91
C THR A 194 2.06 -10.24 4.49
N LEU A 195 1.57 -10.21 3.25
CA LEU A 195 0.75 -11.30 2.71
C LEU A 195 1.53 -12.62 2.68
N ALA A 196 2.80 -12.58 2.23
CA ALA A 196 3.68 -13.74 2.15
C ALA A 196 3.90 -14.40 3.51
N SER A 197 4.14 -13.61 4.56
CA SER A 197 4.41 -14.15 5.90
C SER A 197 3.20 -14.81 6.55
N LEU A 198 2.02 -14.23 6.37
CA LEU A 198 0.79 -14.76 6.95
C LEU A 198 0.30 -16.02 6.23
N THR A 199 0.52 -16.08 4.93
CA THR A 199 0.09 -17.22 4.09
C THR A 199 1.13 -18.33 4.01
N GLY A 200 2.39 -18.03 4.32
CA GLY A 200 3.52 -18.92 4.07
C GLY A 200 3.83 -19.11 2.58
N LEU A 201 3.25 -18.29 1.69
CA LEU A 201 3.53 -18.33 0.26
C LEU A 201 4.83 -17.57 -0.07
N SER A 202 5.41 -17.91 -1.23
CA SER A 202 6.58 -17.20 -1.74
C SER A 202 6.26 -15.73 -2.01
N SER A 203 7.03 -14.82 -1.39
CA SER A 203 6.94 -13.38 -1.66
C SER A 203 7.15 -13.06 -3.14
N MET A 204 8.07 -13.77 -3.79
CA MET A 204 8.32 -13.61 -5.23
C MET A 204 7.12 -14.08 -6.07
N SER A 205 6.51 -15.23 -5.74
CA SER A 205 5.36 -15.73 -6.52
C SER A 205 4.13 -14.81 -6.35
N LEU A 206 3.89 -14.29 -5.14
CA LEU A 206 2.85 -13.30 -4.89
C LEU A 206 3.11 -11.99 -5.65
N SER A 207 4.35 -11.50 -5.59
CA SER A 207 4.80 -10.30 -6.31
C SER A 207 4.58 -10.45 -7.82
N ALA A 208 5.07 -11.55 -8.39
CA ALA A 208 4.94 -11.85 -9.82
C ALA A 208 3.48 -11.96 -10.25
N MET A 209 2.61 -12.59 -9.44
CA MET A 209 1.20 -12.74 -9.77
C MET A 209 0.46 -11.40 -9.73
N MET A 210 0.70 -10.55 -8.73
CA MET A 210 0.17 -9.18 -8.68
C MET A 210 0.70 -8.35 -9.86
N GLY A 211 1.97 -8.56 -10.20
CA GLY A 211 2.65 -8.05 -11.38
C GLY A 211 2.14 -8.57 -12.73
N ARG A 212 1.26 -9.57 -12.73
CA ARG A 212 0.54 -10.07 -13.92
C ARG A 212 -0.94 -9.69 -13.90
N GLN A 213 -1.37 -8.92 -12.90
CA GLN A 213 -2.73 -8.40 -12.76
C GLN A 213 -2.75 -6.88 -12.92
N LEU A 214 -2.01 -6.17 -12.07
CA LEU A 214 -2.05 -4.72 -11.96
C LEU A 214 -1.60 -3.99 -13.22
N PRO A 215 -0.57 -4.44 -13.98
CA PRO A 215 -0.16 -3.74 -15.20
C PRO A 215 -1.26 -3.52 -16.24
N PHE A 216 -2.28 -4.38 -16.28
CA PHE A 216 -3.44 -4.15 -17.16
C PHE A 216 -4.26 -2.93 -16.74
N ILE A 217 -4.46 -2.73 -15.43
CA ILE A 217 -5.09 -1.52 -14.89
C ILE A 217 -4.16 -0.33 -15.11
N SER A 218 -2.87 -0.46 -14.80
CA SER A 218 -1.87 0.60 -14.95
C SER A 218 -1.77 1.14 -16.36
N LEU A 219 -1.87 0.26 -17.36
CA LEU A 219 -1.85 0.63 -18.78
C LEU A 219 -3.11 1.41 -19.18
N PHE A 220 -4.26 1.02 -18.66
CA PHE A 220 -5.56 1.60 -18.99
C PHE A 220 -5.82 2.95 -18.28
N LEU A 221 -5.27 3.11 -17.07
CA LEU A 221 -5.66 4.17 -16.14
C LEU A 221 -5.39 5.61 -16.63
N PRO A 222 -4.25 5.93 -17.29
CA PRO A 222 -4.02 7.27 -17.82
C PRO A 222 -5.06 7.68 -18.86
N ALA A 223 -5.41 6.78 -19.79
CA ALA A 223 -6.41 7.03 -20.82
C ALA A 223 -7.81 7.16 -20.20
N TYR A 224 -8.13 6.33 -19.21
CA TYR A 224 -9.37 6.38 -18.45
C TYR A 224 -9.56 7.73 -17.75
N ALA A 225 -8.56 8.18 -16.98
CA ALA A 225 -8.62 9.44 -16.25
C ALA A 225 -8.73 10.64 -17.21
N LEU A 226 -7.99 10.65 -18.31
CA LEU A 226 -8.09 11.69 -19.35
C LEU A 226 -9.49 11.76 -19.97
N TYR A 227 -10.12 10.61 -20.23
CA TYR A 227 -11.50 10.57 -20.73
C TYR A 227 -12.49 11.18 -19.73
N PHE A 228 -12.38 10.83 -18.44
CA PHE A 228 -13.29 11.36 -17.43
C PHE A 228 -13.02 12.82 -17.07
N TYR A 229 -11.78 13.31 -17.25
CA TYR A 229 -11.40 14.69 -16.96
C TYR A 229 -11.73 15.64 -18.12
N ALA A 230 -11.33 15.31 -19.34
CA ALA A 230 -11.38 16.19 -20.50
C ALA A 230 -12.28 15.66 -21.64
N GLY A 231 -13.00 14.56 -21.42
CA GLY A 231 -13.92 13.97 -22.39
C GLY A 231 -13.24 13.22 -23.53
N LEU A 232 -14.04 12.75 -24.49
CA LEU A 232 -13.57 11.92 -25.61
C LEU A 232 -12.63 12.67 -26.57
N GLN A 233 -12.95 13.93 -26.87
CA GLN A 233 -12.20 14.71 -27.87
C GLN A 233 -10.91 15.27 -27.26
N ALA A 234 -11.02 16.13 -26.25
CA ALA A 234 -9.86 16.82 -25.67
C ALA A 234 -9.03 15.91 -24.74
N GLY A 235 -9.64 14.96 -24.05
CA GLY A 235 -8.94 13.99 -23.21
C GLY A 235 -8.37 12.84 -24.02
N LEU A 236 -9.23 12.00 -24.60
CA LEU A 236 -8.78 10.76 -25.21
C LEU A 236 -8.12 10.97 -26.58
N LYS A 237 -8.80 11.58 -27.55
CA LYS A 237 -8.26 11.68 -28.94
C LYS A 237 -7.06 12.61 -29.07
N GLU A 238 -7.02 13.69 -28.31
CA GLU A 238 -5.92 14.64 -28.37
C GLU A 238 -4.74 14.22 -27.48
N CYS A 239 -4.97 13.52 -26.37
CA CYS A 239 -3.94 13.13 -25.41
C CYS A 239 -3.67 11.61 -25.31
N TRP A 240 -4.16 10.80 -26.25
CA TRP A 240 -3.82 9.37 -26.28
C TRP A 240 -2.30 9.09 -26.32
N PRO A 241 -1.42 9.88 -26.99
CA PRO A 241 -0.01 9.54 -27.06
C PRO A 241 0.66 9.58 -25.68
N ILE A 242 0.38 10.62 -24.87
CA ILE A 242 0.91 10.71 -23.51
C ILE A 242 0.31 9.63 -22.61
N ALA A 243 -0.96 9.27 -22.79
CA ALA A 243 -1.59 8.18 -22.04
C ALA A 243 -0.90 6.83 -22.30
N VAL A 244 -0.58 6.55 -23.57
CA VAL A 244 0.15 5.33 -23.97
C VAL A 244 1.57 5.36 -23.44
N VAL A 245 2.30 6.47 -23.57
CA VAL A 245 3.67 6.57 -23.03
C VAL A 245 3.68 6.33 -21.52
N ALA A 246 2.79 6.99 -20.77
CA ALA A 246 2.68 6.83 -19.33
C ALA A 246 2.30 5.39 -18.96
N GLY A 247 1.20 4.88 -19.52
CA GLY A 247 0.66 3.57 -19.19
C GLY A 247 1.60 2.42 -19.56
N VAL A 248 2.20 2.44 -20.76
CA VAL A 248 3.11 1.38 -21.22
C VAL A 248 4.40 1.39 -20.41
N SER A 249 5.04 2.56 -20.24
CA SER A 249 6.29 2.65 -19.46
C SER A 249 6.08 2.18 -18.02
N PHE A 250 4.98 2.58 -17.38
CA PHE A 250 4.67 2.16 -16.03
C PHE A 250 4.37 0.66 -15.96
N ALA A 251 3.41 0.18 -16.77
CA ALA A 251 2.96 -1.22 -16.75
C ALA A 251 4.09 -2.19 -17.08
N SER A 252 4.95 -1.88 -18.05
CA SER A 252 6.09 -2.72 -18.42
C SER A 252 7.10 -2.82 -17.29
N VAL A 253 7.49 -1.69 -16.68
CA VAL A 253 8.45 -1.70 -15.57
C VAL A 253 7.86 -2.40 -14.34
N GLN A 254 6.60 -2.11 -14.00
CA GLN A 254 5.90 -2.76 -12.88
C GLN A 254 5.87 -4.28 -13.08
N CYS A 255 5.52 -4.75 -14.28
CA CYS A 255 5.53 -6.18 -14.63
C CYS A 255 6.93 -6.79 -14.52
N LEU A 256 7.95 -6.17 -15.12
CA LEU A 256 9.31 -6.69 -15.13
C LEU A 256 9.92 -6.78 -13.74
N VAL A 257 9.84 -5.70 -12.96
CA VAL A 257 10.46 -5.62 -11.63
C VAL A 257 9.76 -6.57 -10.65
N SER A 258 8.43 -6.65 -10.68
CA SER A 258 7.67 -7.54 -9.79
C SER A 258 7.89 -9.03 -10.09
N ASN A 259 8.21 -9.39 -11.34
CA ASN A 259 8.50 -10.77 -11.75
C ASN A 259 9.97 -11.17 -11.57
N LEU A 260 10.91 -10.22 -11.63
CA LEU A 260 12.34 -10.52 -11.65
C LEU A 260 13.09 -10.15 -10.36
N VAL A 261 12.66 -9.10 -9.66
CA VAL A 261 13.40 -8.53 -8.52
C VAL A 261 12.69 -8.81 -7.21
N GLY A 262 11.38 -8.56 -7.14
CA GLY A 262 10.58 -8.70 -5.93
C GLY A 262 9.60 -7.56 -5.73
N PRO A 263 8.89 -7.54 -4.59
CA PRO A 263 7.83 -6.58 -4.31
C PRO A 263 8.32 -5.19 -3.89
N GLU A 264 9.60 -4.98 -3.63
CA GLU A 264 10.10 -3.77 -2.98
C GLU A 264 10.19 -2.55 -3.91
N LEU A 265 10.46 -2.79 -5.19
CA LEU A 265 10.74 -1.76 -6.19
C LEU A 265 9.70 -1.55 -7.32
N PRO A 266 8.69 -2.40 -7.57
CA PRO A 266 7.84 -2.26 -8.76
C PRO A 266 7.28 -0.86 -8.96
N ASP A 267 6.65 -0.28 -7.94
CA ASP A 267 5.95 1.00 -8.08
C ASP A 267 6.89 2.21 -8.00
N LEU A 268 7.95 2.11 -7.18
CA LEU A 268 9.02 3.11 -7.15
C LEU A 268 9.72 3.21 -8.50
N ALA A 269 10.16 2.09 -9.07
CA ALA A 269 10.86 2.06 -10.36
C ALA A 269 9.93 2.41 -11.52
N ALA A 270 8.69 1.90 -11.52
CA ALA A 270 7.71 2.19 -12.56
C ALA A 270 7.29 3.67 -12.55
N GLY A 271 7.03 4.26 -11.37
CA GLY A 271 6.72 5.68 -11.23
C GLY A 271 7.86 6.55 -11.72
N LEU A 272 9.10 6.23 -11.33
CA LEU A 272 10.31 6.97 -11.73
C LEU A 272 10.53 6.93 -13.25
N LEU A 273 10.55 5.74 -13.85
CA LEU A 273 10.79 5.57 -15.29
C LEU A 273 9.65 6.10 -16.13
N SER A 274 8.40 5.95 -15.67
CA SER A 274 7.24 6.54 -16.35
C SER A 274 7.28 8.06 -16.31
N LEU A 275 7.64 8.65 -15.17
CA LEU A 275 7.83 10.10 -15.05
C LEU A 275 8.90 10.61 -16.02
N MET A 276 10.06 9.96 -16.07
CA MET A 276 11.14 10.30 -17.02
C MET A 276 10.69 10.17 -18.48
N SER A 277 9.99 9.08 -18.81
CA SER A 277 9.53 8.79 -20.16
C SER A 277 8.50 9.82 -20.63
N VAL A 278 7.54 10.18 -19.78
CA VAL A 278 6.52 11.18 -20.08
C VAL A 278 7.14 12.56 -20.20
N ILE A 279 7.99 12.98 -19.27
CA ILE A 279 8.65 14.30 -19.33
C ILE A 279 9.53 14.41 -20.57
N GLY A 280 10.30 13.37 -20.90
CA GLY A 280 11.09 13.32 -22.13
C GLY A 280 10.23 13.40 -23.40
N PHE A 281 9.12 12.67 -23.43
CA PHE A 281 8.18 12.67 -24.55
C PHE A 281 7.54 14.05 -24.79
N VAL A 282 7.12 14.74 -23.73
CA VAL A 282 6.44 16.05 -23.86
C VAL A 282 7.38 17.19 -24.26
N GLN A 283 8.70 16.96 -24.29
CA GLN A 283 9.64 17.91 -24.91
C GLN A 283 9.46 17.98 -26.43
N TYR A 284 9.08 16.85 -27.05
CA TYR A 284 8.93 16.74 -28.50
C TYR A 284 7.46 16.77 -28.94
N TRP A 285 6.56 16.27 -28.10
CA TRP A 285 5.13 16.23 -28.37
C TRP A 285 4.34 17.12 -27.41
N LYS A 286 3.41 17.91 -27.94
CA LYS A 286 2.51 18.74 -27.14
C LYS A 286 1.07 18.54 -27.62
N PRO A 287 0.09 18.51 -26.71
CA PRO A 287 -1.30 18.42 -27.12
C PRO A 287 -1.71 19.72 -27.87
N PRO A 288 -2.76 19.67 -28.70
CA PRO A 288 -3.37 20.86 -29.26
C PRO A 288 -3.75 21.85 -28.16
N TYR A 289 -3.40 23.12 -28.37
CA TYR A 289 -3.67 24.18 -27.40
C TYR A 289 -5.17 24.38 -27.22
N ARG A 290 -5.60 24.39 -25.96
CA ARG A 290 -6.96 24.70 -25.54
C ARG A 290 -6.90 25.60 -24.32
N GLU A 291 -7.60 26.73 -24.38
CA GLU A 291 -7.59 27.72 -23.30
C GLU A 291 -8.12 27.14 -21.98
N GLU A 292 -9.15 26.30 -22.06
CA GLU A 292 -9.78 25.61 -20.92
C GLU A 292 -8.83 24.71 -20.12
N PHE A 293 -7.71 24.26 -20.72
CA PHE A 293 -6.71 23.40 -20.07
C PHE A 293 -5.37 24.10 -19.83
N LYS A 294 -5.32 25.43 -19.92
CA LYS A 294 -4.09 26.18 -19.66
C LYS A 294 -3.74 26.11 -18.16
N ALA A 295 -2.54 25.65 -17.84
CA ALA A 295 -2.03 25.64 -16.46
C ALA A 295 -1.48 27.01 -16.04
N ASN A 296 -1.66 27.37 -14.77
CA ASN A 296 -1.08 28.56 -14.17
C ASN A 296 0.23 28.21 -13.46
N LEU A 297 1.36 28.42 -14.15
CA LEU A 297 2.69 28.16 -13.59
C LEU A 297 3.30 29.39 -12.89
N ASP A 298 2.59 30.51 -12.80
CA ASP A 298 3.15 31.80 -12.35
C ASP A 298 3.24 31.91 -10.81
N HIS A 299 2.54 31.06 -10.04
CA HIS A 299 2.45 31.13 -8.57
C HIS A 299 3.42 30.22 -7.79
N LEU A 300 4.39 29.59 -8.45
CA LEU A 300 5.27 28.59 -7.83
C LEU A 300 6.36 29.15 -6.88
N GLY A 301 6.38 30.45 -6.65
CA GLY A 301 7.42 31.15 -5.89
C GLY A 301 7.24 31.22 -4.36
N THR A 302 6.06 30.90 -3.80
CA THR A 302 5.77 31.17 -2.36
C THR A 302 5.00 30.05 -1.65
N GLY A 303 5.18 28.80 -2.07
CA GLY A 303 4.59 27.65 -1.38
C GLY A 303 5.36 27.27 -0.13
N ASN A 304 5.07 27.92 1.00
CA ASN A 304 5.50 27.52 2.34
C ASN A 304 4.78 26.21 2.72
N THR A 305 5.19 25.08 2.14
CA THR A 305 4.58 23.74 2.34
C THR A 305 4.65 23.28 3.80
N ASN A 306 5.51 23.91 4.60
CA ASN A 306 5.67 23.64 6.03
C ASN A 306 4.48 24.10 6.90
N GLN A 307 3.58 24.95 6.39
CA GLN A 307 2.48 25.50 7.19
C GLN A 307 1.17 24.69 7.12
N TYR A 308 1.03 23.78 6.17
CA TYR A 308 -0.23 23.00 5.99
C TYR A 308 -0.17 21.58 6.55
N VAL A 309 1.00 21.13 7.03
CA VAL A 309 1.19 19.80 7.65
C VAL A 309 1.21 19.87 9.19
N GLN A 310 1.27 21.07 9.78
CA GLN A 310 1.29 21.24 11.24
C GLN A 310 0.17 22.15 11.73
N SER A 311 -0.52 21.67 12.78
CA SER A 311 -1.43 22.39 13.68
C SER A 311 -2.93 22.30 13.34
N GLY A 312 -3.58 21.26 13.88
CA GLY A 312 -5.00 21.34 14.18
C GLY A 312 -5.22 22.27 15.37
N THR A 313 -5.53 23.54 15.12
CA THR A 313 -6.40 24.40 15.95
C THR A 313 -6.61 25.73 15.20
N TYR A 314 -7.81 25.98 14.66
CA TYR A 314 -8.16 27.29 14.14
C TYR A 314 -9.06 28.01 15.14
N SER A 315 -8.49 29.02 15.78
CA SER A 315 -9.23 30.16 16.30
C SER A 315 -9.51 31.10 15.14
N SER A 316 -10.78 31.30 14.84
CA SER A 316 -11.28 32.20 13.81
C SER A 316 -11.12 33.67 14.23
N THR A 317 -10.21 34.42 13.59
CA THR A 317 -10.38 35.88 13.43
C THR A 317 -9.59 36.45 12.24
N SER A 318 -10.35 36.96 11.27
CA SER A 318 -10.09 38.11 10.40
C SER A 318 -8.64 38.51 10.04
N ILE A 319 -8.23 38.26 8.79
CA ILE A 319 -7.31 39.15 8.07
C ILE A 319 -7.79 39.28 6.61
N HIS A 320 -8.68 40.25 6.37
CA HIS A 320 -8.82 40.90 5.07
C HIS A 320 -7.94 42.15 5.09
N LYS A 321 -7.25 42.40 3.97
CA LYS A 321 -6.31 43.51 3.65
C LYS A 321 -4.85 43.22 3.99
N ASP A 322 -4.14 42.66 2.99
CA ASP A 322 -2.88 43.20 2.46
C ASP A 322 -2.34 42.28 1.34
N ILE A 323 -3.14 42.10 0.28
CA ILE A 323 -2.68 41.47 -0.97
C ILE A 323 -2.54 42.60 -1.99
N SER A 324 -1.49 43.39 -1.86
CA SER A 324 -1.08 44.35 -2.88
C SER A 324 0.46 44.40 -2.85
N GLN A 325 1.07 44.01 -3.98
CA GLN A 325 2.50 44.22 -4.30
C GLN A 325 3.53 43.27 -3.66
N GLN A 326 3.46 41.97 -3.97
CA GLN A 326 4.70 41.17 -4.10
C GLN A 326 5.01 40.97 -5.58
N GLN A 327 6.12 41.57 -6.03
CA GLN A 327 6.64 41.47 -7.39
C GLN A 327 6.87 40.01 -7.80
N GLN A 328 6.26 39.62 -8.92
CA GLN A 328 6.45 38.35 -9.61
C GLN A 328 7.90 38.23 -10.09
N GLN A 329 8.69 37.35 -9.49
CA GLN A 329 9.97 36.91 -10.04
C GLN A 329 9.76 35.66 -10.90
N PRO A 330 10.24 35.62 -12.16
CA PRO A 330 10.17 34.43 -12.99
C PRO A 330 10.97 33.28 -12.36
N ILE A 331 10.44 32.05 -12.50
CA ILE A 331 11.09 30.84 -11.98
C ILE A 331 12.47 30.71 -12.63
N SER A 332 13.54 30.84 -11.83
CA SER A 332 14.91 30.71 -12.32
C SER A 332 15.16 29.30 -12.87
N ALA A 333 15.82 29.21 -14.03
CA ALA A 333 16.24 27.94 -14.61
C ALA A 333 17.18 27.18 -13.65
N LEU A 334 17.01 25.86 -13.56
CA LEU A 334 17.84 25.00 -12.73
C LEU A 334 19.15 24.65 -13.44
N SER A 335 20.25 24.66 -12.69
CA SER A 335 21.54 24.18 -13.15
C SER A 335 21.56 22.65 -13.29
N PRO A 336 22.38 22.07 -14.19
CA PRO A 336 22.51 20.61 -14.31
C PRO A 336 22.87 19.90 -13.00
N LYS A 337 23.65 20.59 -12.14
CA LYS A 337 24.01 20.10 -10.81
C LYS A 337 22.79 19.98 -9.90
N GLU A 338 21.91 20.99 -9.87
CA GLU A 338 20.68 20.96 -9.08
C GLU A 338 19.71 19.88 -9.56
N ILE A 339 19.63 19.65 -10.87
CA ILE A 339 18.83 18.56 -11.43
C ILE A 339 19.36 17.20 -10.95
N MET A 340 20.68 16.97 -11.01
CA MET A 340 21.27 15.73 -10.54
C MET A 340 21.02 15.51 -9.03
N ILE A 341 21.09 16.57 -8.22
CA ILE A 341 20.80 16.52 -6.79
C ILE A 341 19.32 16.19 -6.53
N ALA A 342 18.41 16.84 -7.25
CA ALA A 342 16.98 16.62 -7.12
C ALA A 342 16.57 15.15 -7.31
N TRP A 343 17.25 14.46 -8.22
CA TRP A 343 17.01 13.06 -8.55
C TRP A 343 17.76 12.06 -7.66
N SER A 344 18.79 12.51 -6.95
CA SER A 344 19.67 11.65 -6.17
C SER A 344 19.00 10.76 -5.12
N PRO A 345 18.00 11.20 -4.30
CA PRO A 345 17.44 10.32 -3.27
C PRO A 345 16.76 9.09 -3.86
N TRP A 346 16.04 9.26 -4.97
CA TRP A 346 15.29 8.20 -5.66
C TRP A 346 16.19 7.26 -6.44
N ILE A 347 17.22 7.79 -7.09
CA ILE A 347 18.18 6.94 -7.81
C ILE A 347 19.02 6.12 -6.81
N ILE A 348 19.48 6.73 -5.71
CA ILE A 348 20.28 6.04 -4.70
C ILE A 348 19.49 4.89 -4.06
N ILE A 349 18.24 5.12 -3.65
CA ILE A 349 17.42 4.04 -3.07
C ILE A 349 17.18 2.90 -4.06
N VAL A 350 16.85 3.21 -5.32
CA VAL A 350 16.64 2.17 -6.36
C VAL A 350 17.91 1.35 -6.56
N LEU A 351 19.06 2.00 -6.75
CA LEU A 351 20.33 1.30 -6.98
C LEU A 351 20.74 0.45 -5.77
N VAL A 352 20.64 0.99 -4.56
CA VAL A 352 21.02 0.26 -3.34
C VAL A 352 20.13 -0.96 -3.15
N VAL A 353 18.80 -0.84 -3.29
CA VAL A 353 17.88 -1.97 -3.11
C VAL A 353 18.04 -3.02 -4.22
N ILE A 354 18.29 -2.61 -5.47
CA ILE A 354 18.64 -3.55 -6.55
C ILE A 354 19.89 -4.35 -6.16
N ILE A 355 20.98 -3.68 -5.79
CA ILE A 355 22.22 -4.34 -5.38
C ILE A 355 21.95 -5.28 -4.20
N TRP A 356 21.18 -4.83 -3.21
CA TRP A 356 20.84 -5.60 -2.03
C TRP A 356 20.07 -6.90 -2.35
N SER A 357 19.11 -6.81 -3.26
CA SER A 357 18.29 -7.95 -3.70
C SER A 357 19.10 -8.93 -4.55
N PHE A 358 19.83 -8.45 -5.56
CA PHE A 358 20.63 -9.31 -6.44
C PHE A 358 21.79 -9.98 -5.70
N ALA A 359 22.47 -9.28 -4.78
CA ALA A 359 23.52 -9.85 -3.96
C ALA A 359 22.99 -10.67 -2.76
N GLN A 360 21.66 -10.80 -2.61
CA GLN A 360 20.99 -11.54 -1.52
C GLN A 360 21.49 -11.14 -0.13
N VAL A 361 21.79 -9.85 0.07
CA VAL A 361 22.40 -9.33 1.31
C VAL A 361 21.47 -9.54 2.51
N SER A 362 20.15 -9.61 2.29
CA SER A 362 19.16 -9.91 3.33
C SER A 362 19.30 -11.29 3.97
N ARG A 363 19.99 -12.24 3.31
CA ARG A 363 20.29 -13.56 3.87
C ARG A 363 21.54 -13.57 4.74
N VAL A 364 22.39 -12.56 4.65
CA VAL A 364 23.61 -12.46 5.43
C VAL A 364 23.25 -12.30 6.91
N GLY A 365 23.76 -13.20 7.76
CA GLY A 365 23.45 -13.19 9.19
C GLY A 365 21.98 -13.51 9.52
N GLN A 366 21.22 -14.10 8.59
CA GLN A 366 19.85 -14.52 8.83
C GLN A 366 19.82 -15.67 9.85
N VAL A 367 18.96 -15.55 10.86
CA VAL A 367 18.78 -16.56 11.91
C VAL A 367 17.30 -16.93 12.01
N GLY A 368 16.99 -18.23 11.89
CA GLY A 368 15.65 -18.75 12.13
C GLY A 368 15.43 -19.03 13.61
N VAL A 369 14.69 -18.15 14.27
CA VAL A 369 14.33 -18.29 15.69
C VAL A 369 13.04 -19.10 15.79
N LYS A 370 13.14 -20.31 16.36
CA LYS A 370 11.95 -21.11 16.71
C LYS A 370 11.22 -20.42 17.85
N TRP A 371 9.98 -20.00 17.61
CA TRP A 371 9.24 -19.22 18.58
C TRP A 371 8.89 -20.08 19.81
N PRO A 372 9.26 -19.63 21.03
CA PRO A 372 9.03 -20.40 22.25
C PRO A 372 7.53 -20.66 22.44
N TYR A 373 7.19 -21.84 22.95
CA TYR A 373 5.81 -22.27 23.25
C TYR A 373 4.81 -22.26 22.07
N LEU A 374 5.24 -21.93 20.86
CA LEU A 374 4.39 -21.87 19.67
C LEU A 374 4.89 -22.79 18.55
N HIS A 375 6.21 -22.86 18.35
CA HIS A 375 6.80 -23.68 17.28
C HIS A 375 6.48 -25.16 17.49
N GLN A 376 5.76 -25.76 16.51
CA GLN A 376 5.40 -27.17 16.50
C GLN A 376 4.51 -27.61 17.69
N GLN A 377 3.88 -26.64 18.39
CA GLN A 377 2.97 -26.85 19.53
C GLN A 377 1.48 -26.79 19.13
N ILE A 378 1.20 -26.61 17.84
CA ILE A 378 -0.14 -26.52 17.28
C ILE A 378 -0.26 -27.52 16.13
N TRP A 379 -1.38 -28.23 16.04
CA TRP A 379 -1.74 -29.14 14.97
C TRP A 379 -2.74 -28.48 14.00
N LEU A 380 -2.33 -28.34 12.75
CA LEU A 380 -3.17 -27.85 11.65
C LEU A 380 -4.02 -29.01 11.12
N THR A 381 -5.25 -29.14 11.63
CA THR A 381 -6.18 -30.22 11.24
C THR A 381 -6.40 -30.29 9.74
N LEU A 382 -6.56 -29.13 9.08
CA LEU A 382 -6.84 -29.06 7.64
C LEU A 382 -5.71 -29.61 6.77
N TYR A 383 -4.46 -29.51 7.23
CA TYR A 383 -3.28 -29.93 6.47
C TYR A 383 -2.58 -31.17 7.04
N GLY A 384 -3.09 -31.74 8.14
CA GLY A 384 -2.52 -32.94 8.76
C GLY A 384 -1.06 -32.79 9.19
N LYS A 385 -0.65 -31.60 9.66
CA LYS A 385 0.74 -31.34 10.09
C LYS A 385 0.82 -30.40 11.28
N LYS A 386 1.97 -30.38 11.93
CA LYS A 386 2.29 -29.39 12.97
C LYS A 386 2.57 -28.01 12.36
N TYR A 387 2.19 -26.96 13.08
CA TYR A 387 2.35 -25.57 12.67
C TYR A 387 3.78 -25.08 12.98
N ASP A 388 4.51 -24.69 11.94
CA ASP A 388 5.78 -24.00 12.06
C ASP A 388 5.61 -22.55 12.51
N ALA A 389 6.14 -22.22 13.69
CA ALA A 389 6.34 -20.84 14.12
C ALA A 389 7.84 -20.51 14.16
N ILE A 390 8.41 -20.14 13.01
CA ILE A 390 9.82 -19.74 12.89
C ILE A 390 9.85 -18.27 12.47
N TRP A 391 10.40 -17.42 13.33
CA TRP A 391 10.67 -16.03 13.00
C TRP A 391 12.06 -15.94 12.36
N MET A 392 12.11 -15.49 11.11
CA MET A 392 13.37 -15.28 10.41
C MET A 392 13.90 -13.88 10.73
N PHE A 393 14.82 -13.79 11.69
CA PHE A 393 15.53 -12.55 11.96
C PHE A 393 16.55 -12.28 10.84
N GLN A 394 16.41 -11.13 10.18
CA GLN A 394 17.30 -10.69 9.10
C GLN A 394 17.86 -9.31 9.47
N PRO A 395 19.12 -9.21 9.93
CA PRO A 395 19.71 -7.92 10.33
C PRO A 395 19.91 -6.98 9.14
N PHE A 396 20.21 -7.54 7.97
CA PHE A 396 20.35 -6.82 6.71
C PHE A 396 19.11 -6.93 5.83
N ALA A 397 17.92 -7.00 6.44
CA ALA A 397 16.64 -6.94 5.72
C ALA A 397 16.54 -5.67 4.85
N THR A 398 15.55 -5.63 3.96
CA THR A 398 15.33 -4.50 3.02
C THR A 398 15.30 -3.14 3.73
N GLY A 399 14.73 -3.04 4.93
CA GLY A 399 14.75 -1.82 5.74
C GLY A 399 16.17 -1.27 5.98
N THR A 400 17.15 -2.16 6.17
CA THR A 400 18.56 -1.79 6.33
C THR A 400 19.18 -1.31 5.02
N ALA A 401 18.77 -1.85 3.87
CA ALA A 401 19.18 -1.34 2.56
C ALA A 401 18.72 0.12 2.38
N ILE A 402 17.50 0.43 2.80
CA ILE A 402 16.94 1.79 2.72
C ILE A 402 17.66 2.73 3.68
N LEU A 403 18.01 2.25 4.89
CA LEU A 403 18.85 3.01 5.81
C LEU A 403 20.21 3.36 5.18
N VAL A 404 20.85 2.39 4.52
CA VAL A 404 22.11 2.63 3.79
C VAL A 404 21.92 3.66 2.67
N ALA A 405 20.84 3.56 1.90
CA ALA A 405 20.50 4.57 0.89
C ALA A 405 20.34 5.97 1.51
N CYS A 406 19.67 6.07 2.66
CA CYS A 406 19.52 7.31 3.41
C CYS A 406 20.87 7.87 3.88
N ILE A 407 21.78 7.01 4.37
CA ILE A 407 23.13 7.42 4.78
C ILE A 407 23.91 7.96 3.58
N LEU A 408 23.91 7.25 2.45
CA LEU A 408 24.60 7.67 1.23
C LEU A 408 24.06 9.01 0.70
N PHE A 409 22.74 9.17 0.66
CA PHE A 409 22.10 10.43 0.30
C PHE A 409 22.45 11.57 1.28
N SER A 410 22.46 11.28 2.58
CA SER A 410 22.82 12.25 3.61
C SER A 410 24.25 12.74 3.46
N ILE A 411 25.20 11.84 3.16
CA ILE A 411 26.60 12.19 2.89
C ILE A 411 26.69 13.12 1.66
N LEU A 412 25.95 12.82 0.60
CA LEU A 412 25.89 13.66 -0.60
C LEU A 412 25.37 15.08 -0.28
N VAL A 413 24.27 15.17 0.48
CA VAL A 413 23.69 16.46 0.91
C VAL A 413 24.69 17.26 1.75
N VAL A 414 25.36 16.61 2.71
CA VAL A 414 26.38 17.25 3.57
C VAL A 414 27.56 17.75 2.74
N PHE A 415 28.02 16.97 1.76
CA PHE A 415 29.12 17.36 0.90
C PHE A 415 28.80 18.60 0.04
N ILE A 416 27.54 18.75 -0.38
CA ILE A 416 27.12 19.81 -1.29
C ILE A 416 26.68 21.09 -0.56
N TYR A 417 25.86 20.96 0.48
CA TYR A 417 25.25 22.09 1.19
C TYR A 417 25.92 22.39 2.53
N GLY A 418 26.90 21.58 2.94
CA GLY A 418 27.53 21.65 4.26
C GLY A 418 26.77 20.84 5.32
N PHE A 419 27.45 20.54 6.42
CA PHE A 419 26.87 19.76 7.51
C PHE A 419 25.87 20.59 8.32
N ASN A 420 24.61 20.17 8.34
CA ASN A 420 23.59 20.70 9.22
C ASN A 420 22.92 19.58 10.01
N ALA A 421 23.43 19.29 11.22
CA ALA A 421 22.90 18.26 12.10
C ALA A 421 21.38 18.42 12.39
N ARG A 422 20.87 19.66 12.39
CA ARG A 422 19.46 19.93 12.69
C ARG A 422 18.52 19.36 11.62
N VAL A 423 18.95 19.32 10.35
CA VAL A 423 18.16 18.74 9.27
C VAL A 423 17.89 17.25 9.57
N PHE A 424 18.92 16.52 9.96
CA PHE A 424 18.81 15.09 10.26
C PHE A 424 18.06 14.81 11.55
N SER A 425 18.35 15.54 12.63
CA SER A 425 17.65 15.34 13.91
C SER A 425 16.16 15.68 13.79
N ASN A 426 15.82 16.76 13.06
CA ASN A 426 14.44 17.14 12.85
C ASN A 426 13.73 16.16 11.92
N ALA A 427 14.39 15.69 10.85
CA ALA A 427 13.82 14.66 9.98
C ALA A 427 13.55 13.35 10.74
N LEU A 428 14.45 12.95 11.64
CA LEU A 428 14.25 11.77 12.48
C LEU A 428 13.06 11.98 13.44
N TRP A 429 12.98 13.15 14.06
CA TRP A 429 11.87 13.51 14.95
C TRP A 429 10.53 13.53 14.23
N ASP A 430 10.47 14.15 13.05
CA ASP A 430 9.29 14.15 12.19
C ASP A 430 8.88 12.71 11.84
N THR A 431 9.85 11.85 11.53
CA THR A 431 9.59 10.44 11.20
C THR A 431 8.97 9.69 12.38
N VAL A 432 9.51 9.85 13.59
CA VAL A 432 8.94 9.24 14.80
C VAL A 432 7.53 9.75 15.07
N LEU A 433 7.31 11.06 14.98
CA LEU A 433 6.00 11.67 15.20
C LEU A 433 4.98 11.27 14.12
N GLN A 434 5.40 11.09 12.88
CA GLN A 434 4.52 10.62 11.81
C GLN A 434 4.14 9.14 12.00
N LEU A 435 5.09 8.31 12.43
CA LEU A 435 4.91 6.86 12.43
C LEU A 435 4.48 6.24 13.76
N HIS A 436 4.55 6.93 14.91
CA HIS A 436 4.22 6.31 16.21
C HIS A 436 2.84 5.62 16.25
N LYS A 437 1.80 6.25 15.68
CA LYS A 437 0.46 5.65 15.57
C LYS A 437 0.44 4.48 14.58
N ALA A 438 1.20 4.57 13.49
CA ALA A 438 1.33 3.49 12.52
C ALA A 438 2.01 2.26 13.15
N PHE A 439 3.10 2.45 13.90
CA PHE A 439 3.77 1.38 14.65
C PHE A 439 2.80 0.64 15.57
N PHE A 440 2.03 1.39 16.36
CA PHE A 440 1.04 0.81 17.27
C PHE A 440 -0.08 0.09 16.52
N THR A 441 -0.61 0.71 15.45
CA THR A 441 -1.68 0.12 14.63
C THR A 441 -1.25 -1.18 13.96
N VAL A 442 -0.11 -1.18 13.26
CA VAL A 442 0.40 -2.37 12.54
C VAL A 442 0.74 -3.48 13.54
N SER A 443 1.29 -3.15 14.71
CA SER A 443 1.53 -4.13 15.78
C SER A 443 0.24 -4.83 16.23
N LEU A 444 -0.84 -4.06 16.45
CA LEU A 444 -2.14 -4.63 16.84
C LEU A 444 -2.79 -5.46 15.73
N ILE A 445 -2.69 -5.01 14.48
CA ILE A 445 -3.24 -5.73 13.32
C ILE A 445 -2.50 -7.06 13.10
N MET A 446 -1.17 -7.07 13.21
CA MET A 446 -0.39 -8.30 13.11
C MET A 446 -0.56 -9.22 14.32
N ALA A 447 -0.69 -8.66 15.53
CA ALA A 447 -1.05 -9.40 16.73
C ALA A 447 -2.39 -10.13 16.54
N PHE A 448 -3.42 -9.40 16.09
CA PHE A 448 -4.73 -9.93 15.76
C PHE A 448 -4.61 -11.06 14.74
N ALA A 449 -3.94 -10.81 13.61
CA ALA A 449 -3.86 -11.81 12.56
C ALA A 449 -3.08 -13.06 12.97
N TYR A 450 -1.96 -12.93 13.68
CA TYR A 450 -1.21 -14.10 14.12
C TYR A 450 -2.05 -14.93 15.11
N LEU A 451 -2.73 -14.29 16.07
CA LEU A 451 -3.68 -14.98 16.95
C LEU A 451 -4.80 -15.66 16.15
N PHE A 452 -5.39 -14.96 15.19
CA PHE A 452 -6.47 -15.46 14.33
C PHE A 452 -6.05 -16.66 13.48
N ASN A 453 -4.78 -16.69 13.06
CA ASN A 453 -4.16 -17.79 12.34
C ASN A 453 -3.83 -18.99 13.24
N TYR A 454 -3.08 -18.77 14.33
CA TYR A 454 -2.64 -19.84 15.22
C TYR A 454 -3.79 -20.46 16.03
N SER A 455 -4.86 -19.72 16.30
CA SER A 455 -6.06 -20.26 16.96
C SER A 455 -6.88 -21.22 16.08
N GLY A 456 -6.75 -21.16 14.75
CA GLY A 456 -7.56 -21.97 13.83
C GLY A 456 -8.85 -21.29 13.35
N ILE A 457 -9.16 -20.08 13.83
CA ILE A 457 -10.39 -19.36 13.44
C ILE A 457 -10.40 -19.07 11.94
N VAL A 458 -9.28 -18.55 11.40
CA VAL A 458 -9.16 -18.24 9.96
C VAL A 458 -9.38 -19.49 9.08
N TYR A 459 -8.97 -20.67 9.56
CA TYR A 459 -9.09 -21.94 8.83
C TYR A 459 -10.54 -22.39 8.76
N THR A 460 -11.30 -22.18 9.84
CA THR A 460 -12.74 -22.44 9.87
C THR A 460 -13.49 -21.56 8.86
N ILE A 461 -13.15 -20.27 8.83
CA ILE A 461 -13.81 -19.32 7.93
C ILE A 461 -13.44 -19.60 6.46
N GLY A 462 -12.15 -19.81 6.17
CA GLY A 462 -11.70 -20.16 4.83
C GLY A 462 -12.31 -21.46 4.33
N TYR A 463 -12.41 -22.48 5.19
CA TYR A 463 -13.07 -23.75 4.84
C TYR A 463 -14.55 -23.53 4.51
N GLN A 464 -15.28 -22.76 5.31
CA GLN A 464 -16.69 -22.43 5.02
C GLN A 464 -16.83 -21.64 3.71
N LEU A 465 -15.94 -20.69 3.43
CA LEU A 465 -15.97 -19.90 2.20
C LEU A 465 -15.59 -20.71 0.95
N SER A 466 -14.89 -21.82 1.10
CA SER A 466 -14.61 -22.73 -0.01
C SER A 466 -15.89 -23.24 -0.69
N PHE A 467 -17.03 -23.27 0.03
CA PHE A 467 -18.33 -23.66 -0.52
C PHE A 467 -18.88 -22.70 -1.58
N VAL A 468 -18.30 -21.50 -1.75
CA VAL A 468 -18.57 -20.61 -2.89
C VAL A 468 -18.14 -21.27 -4.22
N GLY A 469 -17.18 -22.20 -4.19
CA GLY A 469 -16.77 -23.00 -5.33
C GLY A 469 -16.16 -22.16 -6.46
N ARG A 470 -16.60 -22.39 -7.70
CA ARG A 470 -15.98 -21.79 -8.90
C ARG A 470 -16.11 -20.27 -9.02
N ALA A 471 -16.99 -19.65 -8.22
CA ALA A 471 -17.12 -18.19 -8.18
C ALA A 471 -16.09 -17.53 -7.25
N PHE A 472 -15.31 -18.32 -6.49
CA PHE A 472 -14.39 -17.81 -5.49
C PHE A 472 -13.32 -16.83 -6.02
N PRO A 473 -12.72 -17.00 -7.23
CA PRO A 473 -11.80 -16.01 -7.78
C PRO A 473 -12.39 -14.61 -7.94
N PHE A 474 -13.66 -14.51 -8.34
CA PHE A 474 -14.35 -13.22 -8.43
C PHE A 474 -14.56 -12.62 -7.02
N LEU A 475 -15.03 -13.44 -6.08
CA LEU A 475 -15.24 -13.03 -4.69
C LEU A 475 -13.93 -12.61 -4.01
N SER A 476 -12.81 -13.23 -4.39
CA SER A 476 -11.48 -12.95 -3.83
C SER A 476 -11.11 -11.46 -3.96
N ALA A 477 -11.38 -10.85 -5.11
CA ALA A 477 -11.15 -9.42 -5.34
C ALA A 477 -12.03 -8.54 -4.43
N TRP A 478 -13.29 -8.93 -4.24
CA TRP A 478 -14.25 -8.22 -3.40
C TRP A 478 -13.95 -8.32 -1.90
N LEU A 479 -13.44 -9.47 -1.44
CA LEU A 479 -12.99 -9.61 -0.05
C LEU A 479 -11.85 -8.63 0.26
N GLY A 480 -10.86 -8.54 -0.64
CA GLY A 480 -9.79 -7.55 -0.56
C GLY A 480 -10.33 -6.12 -0.58
N TRP A 481 -11.25 -5.83 -1.51
CA TRP A 481 -11.90 -4.52 -1.65
C TRP A 481 -12.61 -4.08 -0.37
N VAL A 482 -13.40 -4.94 0.27
CA VAL A 482 -14.12 -4.59 1.50
C VAL A 482 -13.14 -4.30 2.65
N ALA A 483 -12.10 -5.11 2.80
CA ALA A 483 -11.12 -4.88 3.87
C ALA A 483 -10.34 -3.58 3.67
N CYS A 484 -9.89 -3.26 2.45
CA CYS A 484 -9.14 -2.03 2.21
C CYS A 484 -10.06 -0.80 2.18
N PHE A 485 -11.31 -0.90 1.72
CA PHE A 485 -12.29 0.18 1.84
C PHE A 485 -12.42 0.66 3.29
N LEU A 486 -12.53 -0.28 4.23
CA LEU A 486 -12.74 0.01 5.65
C LEU A 486 -11.44 0.41 6.34
N SER A 487 -10.32 -0.24 6.04
CA SER A 487 -9.04 0.01 6.72
C SER A 487 -8.19 1.12 6.10
N GLY A 488 -8.39 1.46 4.83
CA GLY A 488 -7.53 2.35 4.05
C GLY A 488 -6.14 1.79 3.74
N SER A 489 -5.91 0.49 3.94
CA SER A 489 -4.58 -0.12 3.84
C SER A 489 -4.63 -1.53 3.25
N ASP A 490 -3.94 -1.72 2.12
CA ASP A 490 -3.75 -3.04 1.51
C ASP A 490 -3.01 -4.00 2.43
N THR A 491 -2.00 -3.52 3.17
CA THR A 491 -1.31 -4.32 4.19
C THR A 491 -2.31 -4.85 5.21
N SER A 492 -3.20 -3.99 5.72
CA SER A 492 -4.24 -4.40 6.66
C SER A 492 -5.23 -5.38 6.03
N ALA A 493 -5.62 -5.17 4.78
CA ALA A 493 -6.52 -6.08 4.06
C ALA A 493 -5.92 -7.46 3.83
N ASN A 494 -4.66 -7.52 3.42
CA ASN A 494 -3.90 -8.77 3.30
C ASN A 494 -3.74 -9.44 4.66
N THR A 495 -3.60 -8.66 5.72
CA THR A 495 -3.50 -9.20 7.08
C THR A 495 -4.79 -9.85 7.55
N LEU A 496 -5.94 -9.23 7.25
CA LEU A 496 -7.26 -9.75 7.65
C LEU A 496 -7.70 -10.95 6.82
N PHE A 497 -7.44 -10.95 5.51
CA PHE A 497 -8.03 -11.94 4.59
C PHE A 497 -7.04 -12.82 3.85
N GLY A 498 -5.74 -12.51 3.83
CA GLY A 498 -4.75 -13.23 3.02
C GLY A 498 -4.74 -14.74 3.26
N ASN A 499 -4.58 -15.19 4.51
CA ASN A 499 -4.56 -16.63 4.78
C ASN A 499 -5.94 -17.30 4.59
N LEU A 500 -7.03 -16.57 4.81
CA LEU A 500 -8.38 -17.06 4.51
C LEU A 500 -8.54 -17.39 3.03
N GLN A 501 -7.97 -16.57 2.13
CA GLN A 501 -7.96 -16.84 0.68
C GLN A 501 -7.21 -18.14 0.36
N VAL A 502 -6.06 -18.35 1.00
CA VAL A 502 -5.23 -19.55 0.81
C VAL A 502 -5.91 -20.81 1.29
N VAL A 503 -6.55 -20.74 2.46
CA VAL A 503 -7.34 -21.84 3.00
C VAL A 503 -8.46 -22.20 2.02
N ALA A 504 -9.32 -21.25 1.67
CA ALA A 504 -10.42 -21.50 0.75
C ALA A 504 -9.93 -22.04 -0.60
N ALA A 505 -8.86 -21.47 -1.16
CA ALA A 505 -8.28 -21.91 -2.43
C ALA A 505 -7.87 -23.38 -2.41
N LYS A 506 -7.15 -23.81 -1.36
CA LYS A 506 -6.65 -25.19 -1.25
C LYS A 506 -7.78 -26.21 -1.15
N GLU A 507 -8.86 -25.87 -0.45
CA GLU A 507 -10.00 -26.77 -0.25
C GLU A 507 -10.78 -27.05 -1.53
N ILE A 508 -10.85 -26.09 -2.46
CA ILE A 508 -11.50 -26.27 -3.76
C ILE A 508 -10.53 -26.42 -4.93
N GLY A 509 -9.24 -26.69 -4.65
CA GLY A 509 -8.23 -26.96 -5.68
C GLY A 509 -7.90 -25.77 -6.59
N LEU A 510 -8.08 -24.53 -6.10
CA LEU A 510 -7.66 -23.31 -6.79
C LEU A 510 -6.22 -22.92 -6.42
N SER A 511 -5.62 -22.03 -7.22
CA SER A 511 -4.28 -21.52 -6.90
C SER A 511 -4.33 -20.60 -5.67
N ALA A 512 -3.67 -21.02 -4.60
CA ALA A 512 -3.48 -20.20 -3.40
C ALA A 512 -2.76 -18.88 -3.70
N VAL A 513 -1.76 -18.91 -4.58
CA VAL A 513 -1.02 -17.70 -5.01
C VAL A 513 -1.96 -16.76 -5.73
N LEU A 514 -2.78 -17.24 -6.67
CA LEU A 514 -3.71 -16.40 -7.40
C LEU A 514 -4.77 -15.78 -6.48
N MET A 515 -5.38 -16.54 -5.57
CA MET A 515 -6.42 -16.01 -4.68
C MET A 515 -5.83 -15.00 -3.68
N ALA A 516 -4.66 -15.29 -3.11
CA ALA A 516 -3.99 -14.37 -2.20
C ALA A 516 -3.59 -13.06 -2.93
N SER A 517 -3.01 -13.16 -4.12
CA SER A 517 -2.66 -11.98 -4.93
C SER A 517 -3.88 -11.20 -5.39
N THR A 518 -4.96 -11.88 -5.78
CA THR A 518 -6.22 -11.23 -6.20
C THR A 518 -6.87 -10.47 -5.06
N ASN A 519 -6.78 -10.97 -3.83
CA ASN A 519 -7.18 -10.22 -2.64
C ASN A 519 -6.44 -8.88 -2.54
N SER A 520 -5.12 -8.88 -2.68
CA SER A 520 -4.36 -7.62 -2.65
C SER A 520 -4.70 -6.74 -3.85
N SER A 521 -4.71 -7.27 -5.07
CA SER A 521 -5.01 -6.48 -6.27
C SER A 521 -6.43 -5.89 -6.25
N GLY A 522 -7.40 -6.60 -5.66
CA GLY A 522 -8.76 -6.10 -5.42
C GLY A 522 -8.81 -5.03 -4.34
N ALA A 523 -8.02 -5.19 -3.26
CA ALA A 523 -7.88 -4.21 -2.18
C ALA A 523 -7.47 -2.84 -2.71
N VAL A 524 -6.47 -2.79 -3.59
CA VAL A 524 -5.98 -1.55 -4.22
C VAL A 524 -7.11 -0.71 -4.81
N THR A 525 -8.09 -1.34 -5.48
CA THR A 525 -9.18 -0.63 -6.18
C THR A 525 -10.14 0.10 -5.23
N SER A 526 -10.17 -0.27 -3.96
CA SER A 526 -10.97 0.39 -2.92
C SER A 526 -10.26 1.55 -2.22
N LYS A 527 -8.94 1.68 -2.39
CA LYS A 527 -8.16 2.68 -1.65
C LYS A 527 -8.59 4.11 -1.95
N MET A 528 -8.99 4.38 -3.20
CA MET A 528 -9.54 5.67 -3.67
C MET A 528 -10.81 6.14 -2.94
N ILE A 529 -11.53 5.23 -2.29
CA ILE A 529 -12.79 5.51 -1.58
C ILE A 529 -12.66 5.29 -0.07
N SER A 530 -11.46 4.94 0.41
CA SER A 530 -11.23 4.70 1.83
C SER A 530 -11.34 6.00 2.63
N PRO A 531 -12.01 6.00 3.81
CA PRO A 531 -12.15 7.20 4.63
C PRO A 531 -10.81 7.86 4.98
N GLN A 532 -9.77 7.06 5.23
CA GLN A 532 -8.44 7.57 5.59
C GLN A 532 -7.81 8.40 4.46
N ASN A 533 -7.79 7.88 3.23
CA ASN A 533 -7.23 8.61 2.09
C ASN A 533 -8.07 9.84 1.72
N LEU A 534 -9.40 9.71 1.82
CA LEU A 534 -10.31 10.84 1.60
C LEU A 534 -10.05 11.98 2.59
N ILE A 535 -10.01 11.68 3.90
CA ILE A 535 -9.80 12.67 4.97
C ILE A 535 -8.46 13.37 4.79
N MET A 536 -7.41 12.60 4.54
CA MET A 536 -6.08 13.19 4.39
C MET A 536 -5.99 14.06 3.13
N GLY A 537 -6.55 13.60 2.01
CA GLY A 537 -6.63 14.41 0.80
C GLY A 537 -7.39 15.72 0.99
N VAL A 538 -8.62 15.69 1.54
CA VAL A 538 -9.41 16.92 1.71
C VAL A 538 -8.77 17.91 2.69
N SER A 539 -7.97 17.40 3.64
CA SER A 539 -7.29 18.23 4.64
C SER A 539 -6.22 19.14 4.04
N THR A 540 -5.60 18.76 2.92
CA THR A 540 -4.49 19.51 2.30
C THR A 540 -4.92 20.54 1.27
N ILE A 541 -6.17 20.45 0.80
CA ILE A 541 -6.72 21.32 -0.26
C ILE A 541 -7.96 22.10 0.20
N GLY A 542 -8.19 22.21 1.51
CA GLY A 542 -9.25 23.05 2.08
C GLY A 542 -10.67 22.54 1.85
N LEU A 543 -10.85 21.22 1.64
CA LEU A 543 -12.16 20.59 1.41
C LEU A 543 -12.69 19.82 2.63
N GLN A 544 -12.23 20.15 3.84
CA GLN A 544 -12.63 19.48 5.08
C GLN A 544 -14.17 19.44 5.21
N GLY A 545 -14.73 18.26 5.50
CA GLY A 545 -16.19 18.05 5.57
C GLY A 545 -16.87 17.80 4.21
N GLN A 546 -16.13 17.82 3.09
CA GLN A 546 -16.65 17.49 1.76
C GLN A 546 -16.25 16.08 1.28
N GLU A 547 -15.87 15.17 2.18
CA GLU A 547 -15.43 13.81 1.84
C GLU A 547 -16.50 13.05 1.06
N GLY A 548 -17.78 13.24 1.42
CA GLY A 548 -18.91 12.62 0.74
C GLY A 548 -19.04 13.05 -0.74
N ARG A 549 -18.62 14.28 -1.08
CA ARG A 549 -18.61 14.78 -2.46
C ARG A 549 -17.56 14.06 -3.30
N ILE A 550 -16.38 13.83 -2.73
CA ILE A 550 -15.29 13.08 -3.37
C ILE A 550 -15.70 11.60 -3.53
N LEU A 551 -16.18 10.98 -2.44
CA LEU A 551 -16.64 9.58 -2.43
C LEU A 551 -17.69 9.30 -3.50
N ARG A 552 -18.69 10.19 -3.66
CA ARG A 552 -19.74 10.02 -4.68
C ARG A 552 -19.17 10.01 -6.11
N ARG A 553 -18.07 10.72 -6.35
CA ARG A 553 -17.39 10.73 -7.65
C ARG A 553 -16.47 9.52 -7.84
N THR A 554 -15.89 8.95 -6.77
CA THR A 554 -14.93 7.83 -6.89
C THR A 554 -15.55 6.44 -6.75
N ILE A 555 -16.69 6.27 -6.07
CA ILE A 555 -17.25 4.96 -5.73
C ILE A 555 -17.55 4.07 -6.95
N LEU A 556 -18.07 4.65 -8.04
CA LEU A 556 -18.38 3.88 -9.25
C LEU A 556 -17.11 3.43 -9.97
N HIS A 557 -16.06 4.24 -9.97
CA HIS A 557 -14.76 3.88 -10.53
C HIS A 557 -14.15 2.70 -9.75
N SER A 558 -14.24 2.75 -8.43
CA SER A 558 -13.77 1.69 -7.54
C SER A 558 -14.48 0.36 -7.77
N ILE A 559 -15.82 0.36 -7.81
CA ILE A 559 -16.63 -0.83 -8.08
C ILE A 559 -16.31 -1.41 -9.46
N PHE A 560 -16.22 -0.56 -10.48
CA PHE A 560 -15.89 -0.99 -11.84
C PHE A 560 -14.54 -1.70 -11.89
N MET A 561 -13.49 -1.11 -11.29
CA MET A 561 -12.16 -1.72 -11.28
C MET A 561 -12.10 -3.02 -10.47
N CYS A 562 -12.84 -3.11 -9.36
CA CYS A 562 -12.95 -4.36 -8.60
C CYS A 562 -13.60 -5.49 -9.42
N CYS A 563 -14.68 -5.19 -10.16
CA CYS A 563 -15.30 -6.14 -11.08
C CYS A 563 -14.31 -6.62 -12.15
N VAL A 564 -13.56 -5.70 -12.76
CA VAL A 564 -12.53 -6.03 -13.76
C VAL A 564 -11.47 -6.95 -13.15
N MET A 565 -11.01 -6.66 -11.93
CA MET A 565 -10.04 -7.50 -11.21
C MET A 565 -10.59 -8.91 -10.93
N GLY A 566 -11.83 -9.03 -10.47
CA GLY A 566 -12.48 -10.32 -10.23
C GLY A 566 -12.68 -11.15 -11.50
N ILE A 567 -13.05 -10.51 -12.61
CA ILE A 567 -13.17 -11.15 -13.93
C ILE A 567 -11.79 -11.64 -14.40
N MET A 568 -10.76 -10.80 -14.26
CA MET A 568 -9.39 -11.16 -14.63
C MET A 568 -8.90 -12.37 -13.83
N ALA A 569 -9.18 -12.43 -12.52
CA ALA A 569 -8.83 -13.58 -11.69
C ALA A 569 -9.53 -14.88 -12.15
N CYS A 570 -10.82 -14.79 -12.57
CA CYS A 570 -11.51 -15.94 -13.15
C CYS A 570 -10.85 -16.41 -14.47
N ILE A 571 -10.47 -15.47 -15.34
CA ILE A 571 -9.78 -15.77 -16.60
C ILE A 571 -8.42 -16.41 -16.33
N GLN A 572 -7.64 -15.89 -15.39
CA GLN A 572 -6.34 -16.43 -15.01
C GLN A 572 -6.45 -17.83 -14.40
N GLN A 573 -7.47 -18.09 -13.58
CA GLN A 573 -7.67 -19.40 -12.97
C GLN A 573 -8.16 -20.46 -13.96
N TYR A 574 -9.09 -20.11 -14.86
CA TYR A 574 -9.81 -21.10 -15.67
C TYR A 574 -9.41 -21.13 -17.16
N ALA A 575 -8.97 -20.01 -17.73
CA ALA A 575 -8.60 -19.93 -19.14
C ALA A 575 -7.08 -19.91 -19.36
N PHE A 576 -6.32 -19.23 -18.50
CA PHE A 576 -4.87 -19.07 -18.65
C PHE A 576 -4.09 -19.41 -17.36
N PRO A 577 -4.20 -20.66 -16.84
CA PRO A 577 -3.50 -21.06 -15.63
C PRO A 577 -1.97 -20.96 -15.74
N GLY A 578 -1.42 -21.00 -16.96
CA GLY A 578 0.02 -20.79 -17.20
C GLY A 578 0.53 -19.39 -16.83
N MET A 579 -0.36 -18.41 -16.62
CA MET A 579 0.01 -17.09 -16.08
C MET A 579 0.27 -17.12 -14.58
N ILE A 580 -0.14 -18.17 -13.87
CA ILE A 580 0.06 -18.28 -12.43
C ILE A 580 1.50 -18.72 -12.16
N PRO A 581 2.31 -17.95 -11.41
CA PRO A 581 3.66 -18.36 -11.07
C PRO A 581 3.63 -19.57 -10.14
N SER A 582 4.59 -20.47 -10.36
CA SER A 582 4.81 -21.68 -9.57
C SER A 582 5.26 -21.40 -8.14
#